data_AF-A0A959B8Y4-F1
#
_entry.id   AF-A0A959B8Y4-F1
#
_cell.length_a   1.000
_cell.length_b   1.000
_cell.length_c   1.000
_cell.angle_alpha   90.00
_cell.angle_beta   90.00
_cell.angle_gamma   90.00
#
_symmetry.space_group_name_H-M   'P 1'
#
loop_
_entity.id
_entity.type
_entity.pdbx_description
1 polymer ?
#
loop_
_entity_poly.entity_id
_entity_poly.type
_entity_poly.pdbx_seq_one_letter_code
_entity_poly.pdbx_strand_id
1 'polypeptide(L)'
;MDWTNQHKSLLHDGVSKRLRRQHAPQPDLFQPEGSDTAALLRLAQQWSAYIKYYNAENEVAGNWEPFLEGDVAEFCRYLENHTVFDHDPIKKARFTQPHFALFLGFLQLYNITRDAFNQLTHRHLNYFYQSYLNLRPQKPVPDKLHVRLELDANEQELGLPAGTCLTAGTDDQGEPLEYYTQHEIIVNHAEVAQCFSLCRSNENFIQLNQAPPACLALAPNPGAWDPFYSPDLSSYTHARLGLAIASPLLLFDEGSLRTITLTLICPALRSELAYFDEPEGRLCKVRLSTAEGLQEVPPYQKQDQRVKSATTHFTLNIPEEYRDGHKPGSNQPDELLEIPLTFTIELNDKFPAVVPLEEVPADLPRHDWPLLCLEWLKTPPGYFKQAHITVQAKGLKNLIAQNNEGKVDADAAFLPFGAEPMVGNHLKLTHPEIINKPLDTISIKFDWSDDDLNS
;
A
#
# COMPACT_ATOMS: atom_id res chain seq x y z
N MET A 1 11.36 34.01 -24.34
CA MET A 1 10.17 33.20 -23.98
C MET A 1 10.58 32.32 -22.82
N ASP A 2 10.20 32.73 -21.61
CA ASP A 2 10.50 32.00 -20.38
C ASP A 2 9.61 30.75 -20.30
N TRP A 3 10.25 29.58 -20.41
CA TRP A 3 9.61 28.28 -20.26
C TRP A 3 9.71 27.80 -18.81
N THR A 4 9.10 28.53 -17.87
CA THR A 4 9.06 28.16 -16.44
C THR A 4 7.65 27.91 -15.91
N ASN A 5 6.75 27.35 -16.72
CA ASN A 5 5.53 26.74 -16.18
C ASN A 5 5.77 25.25 -15.90
N GLN A 6 6.17 24.96 -14.66
CA GLN A 6 6.20 23.61 -14.10
C GLN A 6 4.78 23.14 -13.74
N HIS A 7 3.98 22.76 -14.73
CA HIS A 7 2.87 21.84 -14.45
C HIS A 7 3.47 20.44 -14.29
N LYS A 8 3.62 19.99 -13.03
CA LYS A 8 3.97 18.60 -12.70
C LYS A 8 2.84 17.67 -13.16
N SER A 9 2.88 17.25 -14.42
CA SER A 9 2.16 16.06 -14.87
C SER A 9 2.82 14.84 -14.22
N LEU A 10 2.09 14.16 -13.34
CA LEU A 10 2.48 12.90 -12.68
C LEU A 10 2.42 11.73 -13.68
N LEU A 11 3.20 11.78 -14.75
CA LEU A 11 3.51 10.61 -15.55
C LEU A 11 4.79 9.99 -14.98
N HIS A 12 4.63 9.04 -14.05
CA HIS A 12 5.71 8.14 -13.66
C HIS A 12 5.75 6.96 -14.64
N ASP A 13 6.40 7.14 -15.78
CA ASP A 13 6.96 6.00 -16.49
C ASP A 13 8.24 5.59 -15.74
N GLY A 14 8.24 4.39 -15.14
CA GLY A 14 9.30 3.88 -14.25
C GLY A 14 10.70 3.73 -14.86
N VAL A 15 10.98 4.39 -15.99
CA VAL A 15 12.27 4.36 -16.70
C VAL A 15 12.74 5.75 -17.14
N SER A 16 11.91 6.80 -17.07
CA SER A 16 12.30 8.12 -17.59
C SER A 16 12.84 9.05 -16.52
N LYS A 17 14.17 9.04 -16.36
CA LYS A 17 14.87 10.15 -15.69
C LYS A 17 14.83 11.40 -16.57
N ARG A 18 13.67 12.07 -16.68
CA ARG A 18 13.49 13.36 -17.40
C ARG A 18 14.40 14.47 -16.86
N LEU A 19 14.82 14.37 -15.59
CA LEU A 19 15.73 15.31 -14.91
C LEU A 19 17.17 15.30 -15.44
N ARG A 20 17.51 14.46 -16.43
CA ARG A 20 18.85 14.42 -17.03
C ARG A 20 18.90 14.95 -18.47
N ARG A 21 17.88 15.66 -18.93
CA ARG A 21 18.02 16.48 -20.15
C ARG A 21 18.86 17.70 -19.79
N GLN A 22 20.16 17.65 -20.11
CA GLN A 22 20.94 18.88 -20.25
C GLN A 22 20.12 19.79 -21.16
N HIS A 23 19.89 21.03 -20.71
CA HIS A 23 19.23 22.01 -21.56
C HIS A 23 20.02 22.07 -22.87
N ALA A 24 19.32 22.12 -24.00
CA ALA A 24 19.98 22.33 -25.28
C ALA A 24 20.94 23.53 -25.11
N PRO A 25 22.20 23.42 -25.55
CA PRO A 25 23.16 24.51 -25.39
C PRO A 25 22.49 25.77 -25.93
N GLN A 26 22.31 26.77 -25.07
CA GLN A 26 21.67 28.01 -25.46
C GLN A 26 22.50 28.59 -26.60
N PRO A 27 21.90 28.90 -27.76
CA PRO A 27 22.67 29.40 -28.89
C PRO A 27 23.47 30.68 -28.58
N ASP A 28 23.00 31.44 -27.60
CA ASP A 28 23.60 32.70 -27.14
C ASP A 28 24.73 32.49 -26.12
N LEU A 29 25.05 31.25 -25.74
CA LEU A 29 26.07 30.92 -24.75
C LEU A 29 27.49 31.36 -25.17
N PHE A 30 27.75 31.43 -26.49
CA PHE A 30 29.05 31.83 -27.03
C PHE A 30 28.90 32.97 -28.02
N GLN A 31 29.52 34.10 -27.68
CA GLN A 31 29.64 35.28 -28.54
C GLN A 31 31.08 35.34 -29.09
N PRO A 32 31.28 35.15 -30.41
CA PRO A 32 32.56 35.34 -31.06
C PRO A 32 33.21 36.69 -30.75
N GLU A 33 32.40 37.76 -30.65
CA GLU A 33 32.83 39.10 -30.25
C GLU A 33 32.05 39.54 -28.99
N GLY A 34 32.63 39.28 -27.81
CA GLY A 34 32.02 39.57 -26.51
C GLY A 34 32.39 40.92 -25.91
N SER A 35 33.15 41.76 -26.62
CA SER A 35 33.55 43.08 -26.11
C SER A 35 32.33 44.00 -26.02
N ASP A 36 32.02 44.42 -24.80
CA ASP A 36 31.05 45.46 -24.54
C ASP A 36 31.62 46.85 -24.88
N THR A 37 30.75 47.84 -24.96
CA THR A 37 31.13 49.23 -25.29
C THR A 37 32.20 49.76 -24.32
N ALA A 38 32.14 49.36 -23.05
CA ALA A 38 33.12 49.75 -22.04
C ALA A 38 34.51 49.14 -22.32
N ALA A 39 34.58 47.87 -22.72
CA ALA A 39 35.83 47.22 -23.10
C ALA A 39 36.46 47.87 -24.34
N LEU A 40 35.66 48.21 -25.35
CA LEU A 40 36.13 48.93 -26.54
C LEU A 40 36.67 50.32 -26.20
N LEU A 41 36.00 51.04 -25.30
CA LEU A 41 36.46 52.34 -24.80
C LEU A 41 37.78 52.24 -24.02
N ARG A 42 37.92 51.25 -23.13
CA ARG A 42 39.18 50.99 -22.40
C ARG A 42 40.31 50.65 -23.36
N LEU A 43 40.02 49.84 -24.39
CA LEU A 43 41.00 49.51 -25.42
C LEU A 43 41.44 50.76 -26.17
N ALA A 44 40.49 51.61 -26.59
CA ALA A 44 40.78 52.86 -27.26
C ALA A 44 41.60 53.82 -26.38
N GLN A 45 41.27 53.93 -25.09
CA GLN A 45 42.06 54.68 -24.10
C GLN A 45 43.50 54.17 -24.01
N GLN A 46 43.70 52.85 -23.89
CA GLN A 46 45.04 52.26 -23.82
C GLN A 46 45.86 52.54 -25.08
N TRP A 47 45.22 52.46 -26.26
CA TRP A 47 45.90 52.68 -27.54
C TRP A 47 46.23 54.15 -27.78
N SER A 48 45.39 55.07 -27.30
CA SER A 48 45.55 56.50 -27.51
C SER A 48 46.89 57.05 -27.00
N ALA A 49 47.44 56.45 -25.93
CA ALA A 49 48.75 56.81 -25.38
C ALA A 49 49.92 56.51 -26.33
N TYR A 50 49.77 55.52 -27.22
CA TYR A 50 50.79 55.12 -28.19
C TYR A 50 50.70 55.87 -29.52
N ILE A 51 49.56 56.50 -29.80
CA ILE A 51 49.36 57.26 -31.04
C ILE A 51 49.89 58.67 -30.83
N LYS A 52 50.94 59.04 -31.57
CA LYS A 52 51.55 60.37 -31.52
C LYS A 52 50.98 61.28 -32.61
N TYR A 53 50.83 62.57 -32.31
CA TYR A 53 50.53 63.59 -33.32
C TYR A 53 51.69 64.57 -33.45
N TYR A 54 51.78 65.21 -34.62
CA TYR A 54 52.90 66.06 -35.02
C TYR A 54 52.43 67.50 -35.26
N ASN A 55 53.28 68.48 -34.97
CA ASN A 55 53.03 69.89 -35.28
C ASN A 55 53.26 70.19 -36.79
N ALA A 56 53.09 71.46 -37.18
CA ALA A 56 53.28 71.90 -38.56
C ALA A 56 54.74 71.74 -39.04
N GLU A 57 55.68 71.71 -38.10
CA GLU A 57 57.12 71.51 -38.31
C GLU A 57 57.50 70.01 -38.37
N ASN A 58 56.52 69.11 -38.31
CA ASN A 58 56.67 67.65 -38.33
C ASN A 58 57.45 67.09 -37.12
N GLU A 59 57.37 67.78 -35.98
CA GLU A 59 57.91 67.35 -34.70
C GLU A 59 56.79 66.76 -33.84
N VAL A 60 57.13 65.79 -32.97
CA VAL A 60 56.15 65.17 -32.08
C VAL A 60 55.63 66.21 -31.09
N ALA A 61 54.35 66.53 -31.19
CA ALA A 61 53.69 67.54 -30.36
C ALA A 61 52.93 66.94 -29.17
N GLY A 62 52.62 65.64 -29.20
CA GLY A 62 51.94 64.94 -28.11
C GLY A 62 51.41 63.56 -28.53
N ASN A 63 50.50 63.01 -27.72
CA ASN A 63 49.77 61.77 -27.99
C ASN A 63 48.25 61.98 -27.88
N TRP A 64 47.46 61.00 -28.30
CA TRP A 64 46.00 61.09 -28.29
C TRP A 64 45.36 60.74 -26.94
N GLU A 65 46.14 60.56 -25.88
CA GLU A 65 45.63 60.25 -24.53
C GLU A 65 44.62 61.29 -24.00
N PRO A 66 44.85 62.62 -24.13
CA PRO A 66 43.91 63.63 -23.65
C PRO A 66 42.53 63.57 -24.34
N PHE A 67 42.45 63.00 -25.55
CA PHE A 67 41.19 62.89 -26.29
C PHE A 67 40.21 61.93 -25.60
N LEU A 68 40.70 60.80 -25.06
CA LEU A 68 39.88 59.78 -24.40
C LEU A 68 40.02 59.76 -22.88
N GLU A 69 40.68 60.76 -22.29
CA GLU A 69 40.89 60.88 -20.84
C GLU A 69 39.55 60.97 -20.08
N GLY A 70 39.28 60.13 -19.09
CA GLY A 70 38.07 60.24 -18.27
C GLY A 70 37.44 58.90 -17.91
N ASP A 71 36.33 58.96 -17.17
CA ASP A 71 35.65 57.77 -16.66
C ASP A 71 34.79 57.11 -17.74
N VAL A 72 35.15 55.88 -18.14
CA VAL A 72 34.43 55.03 -19.09
C VAL A 72 32.94 54.93 -18.78
N ALA A 73 32.53 54.95 -17.51
CA ALA A 73 31.12 54.93 -17.13
C ALA A 73 30.36 56.17 -17.62
N GLU A 74 30.99 57.35 -17.63
CA GLU A 74 30.39 58.58 -18.16
C GLU A 74 30.20 58.51 -19.68
N PHE A 75 31.16 57.92 -20.40
CA PHE A 75 31.04 57.66 -21.84
C PHE A 75 29.88 56.72 -22.14
N CYS A 76 29.75 55.60 -21.42
CA CYS A 76 28.65 54.65 -21.59
C CYS A 76 27.30 55.31 -21.30
N ARG A 77 27.18 56.08 -20.20
CA ARG A 77 25.95 56.81 -19.87
C ARG A 77 25.53 57.80 -20.96
N TYR A 78 26.49 58.51 -21.55
CA TYR A 78 26.21 59.43 -22.64
C TYR A 78 25.80 58.72 -23.94
N LEU A 79 26.34 57.51 -24.20
CA LEU A 79 25.94 56.68 -25.34
C LEU A 79 24.52 56.11 -25.20
N GLU A 80 24.10 55.79 -23.98
CA GLU A 80 22.74 55.35 -23.68
C GLU A 80 21.73 56.51 -23.72
N ASN A 81 22.14 57.69 -23.23
CA ASN A 81 21.31 58.89 -23.22
C ASN A 81 22.14 60.17 -23.49
N HIS A 82 22.02 60.70 -24.70
CA HIS A 82 22.77 61.87 -25.15
C HIS A 82 22.42 63.19 -24.42
N THR A 83 21.32 63.25 -23.67
CA THR A 83 20.94 64.44 -22.89
C THR A 83 21.38 64.35 -21.42
N VAL A 84 22.06 63.27 -21.02
CA VAL A 84 22.39 63.00 -19.60
C VAL A 84 23.26 64.10 -18.98
N PHE A 85 24.04 64.84 -19.76
CA PHE A 85 24.92 65.91 -19.28
C PHE A 85 24.45 67.33 -19.64
N ASP A 86 23.20 67.51 -20.08
CA ASP A 86 22.69 68.83 -20.48
C ASP A 86 22.69 69.86 -19.34
N HIS A 87 22.66 69.39 -18.09
CA HIS A 87 22.70 70.20 -16.88
C HIS A 87 24.11 70.63 -16.48
N ASP A 88 25.16 70.03 -17.05
CA ASP A 88 26.57 70.36 -16.78
C ASP A 88 27.19 71.00 -18.04
N PRO A 89 27.42 72.32 -18.05
CA PRO A 89 27.90 73.03 -19.24
C PRO A 89 29.30 72.57 -19.67
N ILE A 90 30.14 72.10 -18.74
CA ILE A 90 31.51 71.64 -19.04
C ILE A 90 31.46 70.28 -19.73
N LYS A 91 30.69 69.33 -19.15
CA LYS A 91 30.51 68.01 -19.77
C LYS A 91 29.75 68.11 -21.09
N LYS A 92 28.70 68.92 -21.17
CA LYS A 92 27.98 69.17 -22.42
C LYS A 92 28.94 69.67 -23.52
N ALA A 93 29.75 70.69 -23.23
CA ALA A 93 30.70 71.23 -24.21
C ALA A 93 31.77 70.21 -24.63
N ARG A 94 32.18 69.30 -23.74
CA ARG A 94 33.14 68.23 -24.02
C ARG A 94 32.56 67.14 -24.92
N PHE A 95 31.42 66.58 -24.54
CA PHE A 95 30.81 65.43 -25.22
C PHE A 95 30.16 65.81 -26.57
N THR A 96 29.87 67.09 -26.79
CA THR A 96 29.32 67.61 -28.06
C THR A 96 30.39 68.04 -29.07
N GLN A 97 31.68 67.90 -28.76
CA GLN A 97 32.74 68.22 -29.71
C GLN A 97 32.64 67.30 -30.94
N PRO A 98 32.76 67.82 -32.19
CA PRO A 98 32.47 67.05 -33.39
C PRO A 98 33.27 65.74 -33.51
N HIS A 99 34.54 65.76 -33.13
CA HIS A 99 35.42 64.59 -33.20
C HIS A 99 35.06 63.53 -32.14
N PHE A 100 34.55 63.94 -30.99
CA PHE A 100 34.08 63.05 -29.94
C PHE A 100 32.73 62.41 -30.31
N ALA A 101 31.79 63.20 -30.81
CA ALA A 101 30.52 62.71 -31.34
C ALA A 101 30.72 61.71 -32.48
N LEU A 102 31.70 61.95 -33.37
CA LEU A 102 32.07 61.03 -34.44
C LEU A 102 32.57 59.68 -33.91
N PHE A 103 33.46 59.70 -32.90
CA PHE A 103 33.99 58.48 -32.29
C PHE A 103 32.91 57.67 -31.57
N LEU A 104 32.02 58.35 -30.83
CA LEU A 104 30.88 57.71 -30.20
C LEU A 104 29.89 57.11 -31.22
N GLY A 105 29.62 57.82 -32.31
CA GLY A 105 28.81 57.31 -33.42
C GLY A 105 29.44 56.07 -34.06
N PHE A 106 30.77 56.04 -34.19
CA PHE A 106 31.48 54.82 -34.63
C PHE A 106 31.24 53.64 -33.69
N LEU A 107 31.31 53.83 -32.36
CA LEU A 107 31.05 52.76 -31.39
C LEU A 107 29.61 52.24 -31.47
N GLN A 108 28.63 53.13 -31.70
CA GLN A 108 27.23 52.71 -31.91
C GLN A 108 27.07 51.86 -33.18
N LEU A 109 27.70 52.27 -34.29
CA LEU A 109 27.66 51.50 -35.54
C LEU A 109 28.38 50.15 -35.40
N TYR A 110 29.50 50.12 -34.65
CA TYR A 110 30.22 48.88 -34.38
C TYR A 110 29.34 47.85 -33.64
N ASN A 111 28.55 48.29 -32.66
CA ASN A 111 27.64 47.40 -31.92
C ASN A 111 26.65 46.68 -32.85
N ILE A 112 26.12 47.34 -33.89
CA ILE A 112 25.23 46.71 -34.88
C ILE A 112 25.96 45.57 -35.60
N THR A 113 27.21 45.80 -36.02
CA THR A 113 28.01 44.77 -36.70
C THR A 113 28.41 43.63 -35.77
N ARG A 114 28.71 43.94 -34.50
CA ARG A 114 28.98 42.94 -33.47
C ARG A 114 27.78 42.02 -33.26
N ASP A 115 26.58 42.60 -33.09
CA ASP A 115 25.37 41.82 -32.82
C ASP A 115 25.03 40.92 -34.02
N ALA A 116 25.20 41.42 -35.26
CA ALA A 116 25.05 40.62 -36.47
C ALA A 116 26.11 39.50 -36.59
N PHE A 117 27.36 39.76 -36.19
CA PHE A 117 28.44 38.77 -36.17
C PHE A 117 28.17 37.68 -35.13
N ASN A 118 27.68 38.06 -33.94
CA ASN A 118 27.32 37.13 -32.89
C ASN A 118 26.13 36.20 -33.26
N GLN A 119 25.31 36.56 -34.25
CA GLN A 119 24.29 35.65 -34.81
C GLN A 119 24.86 34.56 -35.74
N LEU A 120 26.13 34.62 -36.15
CA LEU A 120 26.73 33.65 -37.06
C LEU A 120 26.73 32.23 -36.47
N THR A 121 27.01 32.11 -35.17
CA THR A 121 27.06 30.82 -34.45
C THR A 121 25.68 30.17 -34.40
N HIS A 122 24.64 30.92 -34.03
CA HIS A 122 23.25 30.45 -34.06
C HIS A 122 22.83 30.01 -35.47
N ARG A 123 23.11 30.81 -36.49
CA ARG A 123 22.77 30.45 -37.89
C ARG A 123 23.52 29.22 -38.37
N HIS A 124 24.80 29.10 -38.04
CA HIS A 124 25.61 27.93 -38.41
C HIS A 124 25.09 26.65 -37.75
N LEU A 125 24.75 26.69 -36.45
CA LEU A 125 24.17 25.56 -35.74
C LEU A 125 22.82 25.15 -36.34
N ASN A 126 21.93 26.10 -36.62
CA ASN A 126 20.65 25.81 -37.26
C ASN A 126 20.85 25.20 -38.66
N TYR A 127 21.78 25.73 -39.46
CA TYR A 127 22.10 25.15 -40.76
C TYR A 127 22.64 23.73 -40.62
N PHE A 128 23.61 23.50 -39.72
CA PHE A 128 24.21 22.18 -39.53
C PHE A 128 23.17 21.15 -39.08
N TYR A 129 22.35 21.47 -38.08
CA TYR A 129 21.36 20.52 -37.57
C TYR A 129 20.15 20.37 -38.48
N GLN A 130 19.55 21.46 -38.97
CA GLN A 130 18.29 21.41 -39.71
C GLN A 130 18.46 21.23 -41.22
N SER A 131 19.54 21.74 -41.81
CA SER A 131 19.77 21.68 -43.27
C SER A 131 20.73 20.56 -43.66
N TYR A 132 21.87 20.42 -42.98
CA TYR A 132 22.88 19.41 -43.32
C TYR A 132 22.54 18.03 -42.76
N LEU A 133 22.29 17.94 -41.45
CA LEU A 133 21.85 16.69 -40.80
C LEU A 133 20.35 16.41 -40.98
N ASN A 134 19.58 17.37 -41.49
CA ASN A 134 18.14 17.26 -41.74
C ASN A 134 17.35 16.82 -40.49
N LEU A 135 17.80 17.25 -39.30
CA LEU A 135 17.08 17.02 -38.06
C LEU A 135 15.81 17.86 -38.05
N ARG A 136 14.69 17.21 -37.79
CA ARG A 136 13.38 17.87 -37.65
C ARG A 136 13.01 17.96 -36.17
N PRO A 137 12.46 19.09 -35.71
CA PRO A 137 11.91 19.16 -34.36
C PRO A 137 10.85 18.08 -34.20
N GLN A 138 10.82 17.46 -33.02
CA GLN A 138 9.78 16.48 -32.70
C GLN A 138 8.43 17.19 -32.70
N LYS A 139 7.41 16.52 -33.24
CA LYS A 139 6.04 17.00 -33.17
C LYS A 139 5.59 17.05 -31.70
N PRO A 140 4.72 18.00 -31.33
CA PRO A 140 4.05 17.95 -30.03
C PRO A 140 3.32 16.61 -29.89
N VAL A 141 3.51 15.95 -28.75
CA VAL A 141 2.77 14.74 -28.38
C VAL A 141 1.64 15.20 -27.47
N PRO A 142 0.37 14.87 -27.77
CA PRO A 142 -0.74 15.25 -26.92
C PRO A 142 -0.56 14.62 -25.54
N ASP A 143 -0.94 15.35 -24.51
CA ASP A 143 -0.96 14.87 -23.15
C ASP A 143 -2.12 13.88 -22.92
N LYS A 144 -2.02 13.18 -21.79
CA LYS A 144 -3.00 12.19 -21.37
C LYS A 144 -3.35 12.45 -19.91
N LEU A 145 -4.62 12.32 -19.58
CA LEU A 145 -5.14 12.47 -18.23
C LEU A 145 -6.13 11.35 -17.90
N HIS A 146 -6.34 11.13 -16.61
CA HIS A 146 -7.37 10.24 -16.10
C HIS A 146 -8.56 11.07 -15.63
N VAL A 147 -9.78 10.65 -16.00
CA VAL A 147 -11.04 11.29 -15.58
C VAL A 147 -11.82 10.29 -14.73
N ARG A 148 -12.43 10.79 -13.64
CA ARG A 148 -13.44 10.06 -12.87
C ARG A 148 -14.81 10.47 -13.38
N LEU A 149 -15.64 9.47 -13.68
CA LEU A 149 -16.99 9.65 -14.16
C LEU A 149 -17.94 9.14 -13.09
N GLU A 150 -18.98 9.92 -12.78
CA GLU A 150 -20.02 9.58 -11.82
C GLU A 150 -21.36 9.67 -12.52
N LEU A 151 -22.24 8.71 -12.25
CA LEU A 151 -23.60 8.73 -12.77
C LEU A 151 -24.53 9.47 -11.83
N ASP A 152 -25.54 10.11 -12.40
CA ASP A 152 -26.67 10.61 -11.64
C ASP A 152 -27.44 9.46 -10.99
N ALA A 153 -28.07 9.73 -9.84
CA ALA A 153 -28.73 8.70 -9.02
C ALA A 153 -29.87 7.94 -9.73
N ASN A 154 -30.40 8.47 -10.84
CA ASN A 154 -31.51 7.88 -11.58
C ASN A 154 -31.07 6.96 -12.74
N GLU A 155 -29.79 6.99 -13.13
CA GLU A 155 -29.26 6.20 -14.23
C GLU A 155 -28.51 4.99 -13.68
N GLN A 156 -28.78 3.77 -14.15
CA GLN A 156 -28.08 2.58 -13.63
C GLN A 156 -26.73 2.36 -14.30
N GLU A 157 -26.68 2.52 -15.62
CA GLU A 157 -25.48 2.30 -16.43
C GLU A 157 -25.47 3.25 -17.64
N LEU A 158 -24.28 3.69 -18.05
CA LEU A 158 -24.07 4.50 -19.24
C LEU A 158 -22.88 3.98 -20.05
N GLY A 159 -23.10 3.65 -21.31
CA GLY A 159 -22.03 3.33 -22.26
C GLY A 159 -21.41 4.60 -22.85
N LEU A 160 -20.11 4.77 -22.67
CA LEU A 160 -19.31 5.85 -23.27
C LEU A 160 -18.41 5.27 -24.35
N PRO A 161 -18.69 5.48 -25.64
CA PRO A 161 -17.85 5.01 -26.73
C PRO A 161 -16.43 5.61 -26.70
N ALA A 162 -15.49 4.90 -27.34
CA ALA A 162 -14.19 5.49 -27.65
C ALA A 162 -14.34 6.69 -28.60
N GLY A 163 -13.53 7.74 -28.40
CA GLY A 163 -13.60 8.97 -29.17
C GLY A 163 -14.65 9.98 -28.68
N THR A 164 -15.23 9.77 -27.49
CA THR A 164 -16.13 10.76 -26.88
C THR A 164 -15.32 11.99 -26.47
N CYS A 165 -15.77 13.19 -26.87
CA CYS A 165 -15.10 14.44 -26.57
C CYS A 165 -15.46 14.96 -25.17
N LEU A 166 -14.44 15.31 -24.39
CA LEU A 166 -14.50 15.86 -23.04
C LEU A 166 -13.82 17.24 -23.05
N THR A 167 -14.58 18.29 -22.73
CA THR A 167 -14.09 19.67 -22.72
C THR A 167 -13.48 20.04 -21.37
N ALA A 168 -12.29 20.63 -21.36
CA ALA A 168 -11.51 20.94 -20.16
C ALA A 168 -11.17 22.44 -20.04
N GLY A 169 -12.11 23.32 -20.40
CA GLY A 169 -11.91 24.77 -20.35
C GLY A 169 -11.06 25.30 -21.51
N THR A 170 -10.28 26.34 -21.24
CA THR A 170 -9.41 26.99 -22.24
C THR A 170 -7.95 27.04 -21.76
N ASP A 171 -7.01 27.08 -22.70
CA ASP A 171 -5.58 27.24 -22.43
C ASP A 171 -5.18 28.70 -22.13
N ASP A 172 -3.89 28.92 -21.88
CA ASP A 172 -3.29 30.25 -21.61
C ASP A 172 -3.45 31.24 -22.78
N GLN A 173 -3.78 30.77 -23.98
CA GLN A 173 -4.04 31.59 -25.17
C GLN A 173 -5.53 31.79 -25.44
N GLY A 174 -6.41 31.18 -24.64
CA GLY A 174 -7.87 31.26 -24.77
C GLY A 174 -8.48 30.23 -25.73
N GLU A 175 -7.70 29.25 -26.19
CA GLU A 175 -8.18 28.18 -27.08
C GLU A 175 -8.79 27.03 -26.27
N PRO A 176 -9.86 26.35 -26.75
CA PRO A 176 -10.54 25.30 -26.02
C PRO A 176 -9.67 24.03 -25.90
N LEU A 177 -9.65 23.44 -24.71
CA LEU A 177 -8.99 22.17 -24.44
C LEU A 177 -9.99 21.00 -24.60
N GLU A 178 -9.72 20.13 -25.57
CA GLU A 178 -10.54 18.95 -25.86
C GLU A 178 -9.75 17.66 -25.66
N TYR A 179 -10.34 16.71 -24.93
CA TYR A 179 -9.80 15.38 -24.71
C TYR A 179 -10.76 14.33 -25.25
N TYR A 180 -10.23 13.20 -25.70
CA TYR A 180 -11.00 12.13 -26.32
C TYR A 180 -10.79 10.83 -25.56
N THR A 181 -11.86 10.12 -25.26
CA THR A 181 -11.78 8.80 -24.61
C THR A 181 -11.03 7.80 -25.50
N GLN A 182 -10.10 7.04 -24.93
CA GLN A 182 -9.29 6.09 -25.70
C GLN A 182 -9.99 4.76 -25.96
N HIS A 183 -10.91 4.38 -25.06
CA HIS A 183 -11.60 3.10 -25.09
C HIS A 183 -13.07 3.32 -24.74
N GLU A 184 -13.91 2.35 -25.13
CA GLU A 184 -15.29 2.27 -24.67
C GLU A 184 -15.33 1.84 -23.20
N ILE A 185 -16.18 2.48 -22.40
CA ILE A 185 -16.35 2.21 -20.97
C ILE A 185 -17.84 2.17 -20.64
N ILE A 186 -18.26 1.20 -19.84
CA ILE A 186 -19.59 1.19 -19.22
C ILE A 186 -19.43 1.72 -17.80
N VAL A 187 -20.03 2.87 -17.52
CA VAL A 187 -20.04 3.50 -16.20
C VAL A 187 -21.25 2.98 -15.43
N ASN A 188 -21.07 2.70 -14.14
CA ASN A 188 -22.12 2.34 -13.19
C ASN A 188 -21.84 2.97 -11.82
N HIS A 189 -22.66 2.64 -10.81
CA HIS A 189 -22.52 3.15 -9.43
C HIS A 189 -21.44 2.44 -8.59
N ALA A 190 -20.57 1.62 -9.18
CA ALA A 190 -19.54 0.93 -8.42
C ALA A 190 -18.44 1.90 -7.98
N GLU A 191 -18.18 1.94 -6.67
CA GLU A 191 -17.11 2.73 -6.08
C GLU A 191 -16.15 1.87 -5.26
N VAL A 192 -14.90 2.31 -5.18
CA VAL A 192 -13.91 1.70 -4.27
C VAL A 192 -14.22 2.17 -2.86
N ALA A 193 -15.04 1.42 -2.15
CA ALA A 193 -15.46 1.75 -0.79
C ALA A 193 -14.28 1.78 0.20
N GLN A 194 -13.41 0.78 0.11
CA GLN A 194 -12.23 0.64 0.97
C GLN A 194 -11.09 -0.04 0.22
N CYS A 195 -9.85 0.31 0.56
CA CYS A 195 -8.67 -0.34 0.05
C CYS A 195 -7.77 -0.70 1.23
N PHE A 196 -7.31 -1.94 1.26
CA PHE A 196 -6.45 -2.47 2.32
C PHE A 196 -5.20 -3.11 1.71
N SER A 197 -4.10 -3.05 2.44
CA SER A 197 -2.88 -3.78 2.16
C SER A 197 -2.49 -4.61 3.38
N LEU A 198 -1.94 -5.80 3.11
CA LEU A 198 -1.39 -6.70 4.12
C LEU A 198 0.13 -6.73 3.96
N CYS A 199 0.86 -6.46 5.03
CA CYS A 199 2.32 -6.55 5.04
C CYS A 199 2.82 -7.31 6.27
N ARG A 200 3.96 -8.00 6.12
CA ARG A 200 4.65 -8.66 7.24
C ARG A 200 5.70 -7.70 7.78
N SER A 201 5.56 -7.35 9.06
CA SER A 201 6.54 -6.57 9.83
C SER A 201 7.84 -7.36 10.02
N ASN A 202 8.94 -6.64 10.28
CA ASN A 202 10.22 -7.21 10.69
C ASN A 202 10.11 -8.02 11.99
N GLU A 203 9.11 -7.73 12.83
CA GLU A 203 8.82 -8.47 14.07
C GLU A 203 7.84 -9.64 13.84
N ASN A 204 7.64 -10.08 12.59
CA ASN A 204 6.75 -11.18 12.17
C ASN A 204 5.25 -10.98 12.40
N PHE A 205 4.79 -9.77 12.74
CA PHE A 205 3.37 -9.46 12.75
C PHE A 205 2.84 -9.21 11.35
N ILE A 206 1.64 -9.71 11.05
CA ILE A 206 0.88 -9.23 9.89
C ILE A 206 0.18 -7.93 10.28
N GLN A 207 0.45 -6.90 9.50
CA GLN A 207 -0.13 -5.58 9.63
C GLN A 207 -1.17 -5.39 8.53
N LEU A 208 -2.33 -4.84 8.92
CA LEU A 208 -3.37 -4.42 7.98
C LEU A 208 -3.32 -2.90 7.88
N ASN A 209 -3.02 -2.40 6.69
CA ASN A 209 -2.99 -0.97 6.39
C ASN A 209 -4.21 -0.61 5.55
N GLN A 210 -4.97 0.38 6.00
CA GLN A 210 -6.10 0.91 5.25
C GLN A 210 -5.69 2.19 4.51
N ALA A 211 -6.10 2.30 3.25
CA ALA A 211 -5.90 3.53 2.49
C ALA A 211 -6.62 4.70 3.15
N PRO A 212 -5.97 5.86 3.35
CA PRO A 212 -6.63 7.07 3.82
C PRO A 212 -7.78 7.46 2.88
N PRO A 213 -8.90 8.03 3.39
CA PRO A 213 -10.01 8.47 2.55
C PRO A 213 -9.59 9.44 1.44
N ALA A 214 -8.57 10.27 1.68
CA ALA A 214 -8.02 11.19 0.69
C ALA A 214 -7.42 10.49 -0.55
N CYS A 215 -6.89 9.27 -0.39
CA CYS A 215 -6.38 8.46 -1.50
C CYS A 215 -7.50 7.90 -2.36
N LEU A 216 -8.66 7.61 -1.77
CA LEU A 216 -9.86 7.16 -2.49
C LEU A 216 -10.58 8.33 -3.18
N ALA A 217 -10.42 9.56 -2.68
CA ALA A 217 -11.05 10.76 -3.21
C ALA A 217 -10.37 11.37 -4.45
N LEU A 218 -9.32 10.76 -5.02
CA LEU A 218 -8.52 11.31 -6.14
C LEU A 218 -8.10 12.77 -5.94
N ALA A 219 -7.79 13.17 -4.70
CA ALA A 219 -7.39 14.54 -4.39
C ALA A 219 -6.11 14.92 -5.15
N PRO A 220 -5.93 16.17 -5.59
CA PRO A 220 -4.67 16.61 -6.18
C PRO A 220 -3.55 16.50 -5.14
N ASN A 221 -2.60 15.58 -5.37
CA ASN A 221 -1.64 15.09 -4.38
C ASN A 221 -2.31 14.47 -3.14
N PRO A 222 -2.92 13.28 -3.27
CA PRO A 222 -3.18 12.48 -2.09
C PRO A 222 -1.79 12.15 -1.54
N GLY A 223 -1.42 12.68 -0.36
CA GLY A 223 -0.10 12.42 0.22
C GLY A 223 0.26 10.94 0.10
N ALA A 224 1.53 10.63 -0.20
CA ALA A 224 1.97 9.28 -0.54
C ALA A 224 1.49 8.28 0.51
N TRP A 225 0.42 7.54 0.18
CA TRP A 225 0.07 6.34 0.92
C TRP A 225 1.03 5.28 0.43
N ASP A 226 1.95 4.89 1.29
CA ASP A 226 2.84 3.77 1.04
C ASP A 226 2.09 2.48 1.49
N PRO A 227 1.54 1.69 0.56
CA PRO A 227 0.67 0.57 0.93
C PRO A 227 1.42 -0.52 1.70
N PHE A 228 2.71 -0.71 1.45
CA PHE A 228 3.49 -1.81 2.01
C PHE A 228 4.57 -1.36 2.99
N TYR A 229 4.63 -0.07 3.31
CA TYR A 229 5.64 0.51 4.18
C TYR A 229 5.08 1.74 4.87
N SER A 230 5.41 1.95 6.14
CA SER A 230 5.16 3.21 6.83
C SER A 230 6.24 3.35 7.87
N PRO A 231 6.92 4.51 7.92
CA PRO A 231 7.93 4.79 8.94
C PRO A 231 7.29 4.96 10.34
N ASP A 232 5.98 5.21 10.42
CA ASP A 232 5.25 5.37 11.68
C ASP A 232 4.54 4.06 12.08
N LEU A 233 5.20 3.31 12.97
CA LEU A 233 4.70 2.04 13.50
C LEU A 233 3.43 2.18 14.36
N SER A 234 3.07 3.40 14.80
CA SER A 234 1.88 3.65 15.63
C SER A 234 0.57 3.67 14.84
N SER A 235 0.65 3.82 13.52
CA SER A 235 -0.50 3.83 12.61
C SER A 235 -1.03 2.43 12.26
N TYR A 236 -0.28 1.38 12.60
CA TYR A 236 -0.67 0.01 12.28
C TYR A 236 -1.63 -0.57 13.30
N THR A 237 -2.72 -1.13 12.80
CA THR A 237 -3.49 -2.12 13.56
C THR A 237 -2.91 -3.50 13.27
N HIS A 238 -2.64 -4.27 14.33
CA HIS A 238 -2.29 -5.68 14.17
C HIS A 238 -3.47 -6.37 13.48
N ALA A 239 -3.19 -7.08 12.38
CA ALA A 239 -4.24 -7.85 11.72
C ALA A 239 -4.73 -8.92 12.71
N ARG A 240 -6.05 -8.96 12.94
CA ARG A 240 -6.68 -10.04 13.70
C ARG A 240 -6.69 -11.27 12.82
N LEU A 241 -5.72 -12.15 13.03
CA LEU A 241 -5.63 -13.41 12.30
C LEU A 241 -6.38 -14.48 13.08
N GLY A 242 -7.09 -15.33 12.36
CA GLY A 242 -7.83 -16.41 12.98
C GLY A 242 -8.24 -17.48 11.99
N LEU A 243 -8.88 -18.51 12.53
CA LEU A 243 -9.48 -19.61 11.80
C LEU A 243 -10.92 -19.78 12.31
N ALA A 244 -11.87 -19.90 11.41
CA ALA A 244 -13.25 -20.24 11.72
C ALA A 244 -13.59 -21.57 11.03
N ILE A 245 -14.02 -22.57 11.81
CA ILE A 245 -14.39 -23.90 11.32
C ILE A 245 -15.90 -24.06 11.54
N ALA A 246 -16.65 -24.14 10.44
CA ALA A 246 -18.06 -24.50 10.45
C ALA A 246 -18.19 -26.01 10.17
N SER A 247 -18.79 -26.78 11.08
CA SER A 247 -18.91 -28.23 10.90
C SER A 247 -20.04 -28.84 11.71
N PRO A 248 -20.81 -29.81 11.15
CA PRO A 248 -21.81 -30.57 11.91
C PRO A 248 -21.21 -31.37 13.08
N LEU A 249 -19.91 -31.68 13.05
CA LEU A 249 -19.20 -32.35 14.15
C LEU A 249 -19.25 -31.54 15.45
N LEU A 250 -19.33 -30.21 15.32
CA LEU A 250 -19.38 -29.28 16.44
C LEU A 250 -20.76 -29.17 17.07
N LEU A 251 -21.80 -29.82 16.52
CA LEU A 251 -23.13 -29.79 17.09
C LEU A 251 -23.13 -30.57 18.39
N PHE A 252 -23.30 -29.90 19.52
CA PHE A 252 -23.38 -30.54 20.83
C PHE A 252 -24.61 -30.04 21.56
N ASP A 253 -25.69 -30.81 21.50
CA ASP A 253 -26.95 -30.45 22.13
C ASP A 253 -26.87 -30.60 23.66
N GLU A 254 -26.28 -31.70 24.11
CA GLU A 254 -26.16 -32.03 25.53
C GLU A 254 -24.98 -32.98 25.82
N GLY A 255 -24.78 -33.28 27.11
CA GLY A 255 -23.72 -34.16 27.60
C GLY A 255 -23.04 -33.59 28.84
N SER A 256 -22.67 -34.45 29.78
CA SER A 256 -21.96 -34.06 31.00
C SER A 256 -20.51 -33.64 30.74
N LEU A 257 -19.91 -34.16 29.67
CA LEU A 257 -18.59 -33.76 29.20
C LEU A 257 -18.55 -33.82 27.68
N ARG A 258 -18.20 -32.70 27.05
CA ARG A 258 -18.02 -32.59 25.60
C ARG A 258 -16.59 -32.15 25.33
N THR A 259 -15.90 -32.84 24.44
CA THR A 259 -14.50 -32.58 24.12
C THR A 259 -14.36 -32.39 22.63
N ILE A 260 -13.69 -31.32 22.21
CA ILE A 260 -13.27 -31.07 20.84
C ILE A 260 -11.75 -31.07 20.84
N THR A 261 -11.15 -31.90 19.99
CA THR A 261 -9.70 -31.91 19.77
C THR A 261 -9.44 -31.48 18.33
N LEU A 262 -8.80 -30.33 18.17
CA LEU A 262 -8.34 -29.82 16.89
C LEU A 262 -6.82 -29.90 16.82
N THR A 263 -6.29 -30.67 15.88
CA THR A 263 -4.86 -30.74 15.58
C THR A 263 -4.57 -29.98 14.29
N LEU A 264 -3.75 -28.94 14.37
CA LEU A 264 -3.25 -28.19 13.23
C LEU A 264 -1.79 -28.55 12.98
N ILE A 265 -1.45 -28.99 11.77
CA ILE A 265 -0.07 -29.24 11.36
C ILE A 265 0.54 -27.95 10.84
N CYS A 266 1.56 -27.45 11.54
CA CYS A 266 2.26 -26.21 11.24
C CYS A 266 3.73 -26.49 10.89
N PRO A 267 4.17 -26.30 9.64
CA PRO A 267 5.58 -26.27 9.30
C PRO A 267 6.23 -25.02 9.92
N ALA A 268 7.08 -25.20 10.93
CA ALA A 268 7.82 -24.12 11.56
C ALA A 268 9.27 -24.55 11.89
N LEU A 269 10.14 -23.57 12.05
CA LEU A 269 11.52 -23.82 12.46
C LEU A 269 11.58 -24.23 13.94
N ARG A 270 12.60 -25.01 14.32
CA ARG A 270 12.76 -25.42 15.72
C ARG A 270 12.98 -24.21 16.64
N SER A 271 13.63 -23.15 16.15
CA SER A 271 13.76 -21.89 16.90
C SER A 271 12.43 -21.15 17.14
N GLU A 272 11.41 -21.38 16.32
CA GLU A 272 10.10 -20.72 16.41
C GLU A 272 9.18 -21.38 17.45
N LEU A 273 9.52 -22.57 17.96
CA LEU A 273 8.72 -23.30 18.95
C LEU A 273 8.50 -22.54 20.26
N ALA A 274 9.45 -21.70 20.66
CA ALA A 274 9.31 -20.84 21.84
C ALA A 274 8.07 -19.93 21.77
N TYR A 275 7.58 -19.63 20.55
CA TYR A 275 6.33 -18.91 20.36
C TYR A 275 5.13 -19.68 20.93
N PHE A 276 5.07 -21.00 20.74
CA PHE A 276 3.92 -21.82 21.12
C PHE A 276 3.98 -22.33 22.58
N ASP A 277 5.12 -22.17 23.26
CA ASP A 277 5.32 -22.57 24.66
C ASP A 277 4.87 -21.49 25.68
N GLU A 278 4.07 -20.50 25.25
CA GLU A 278 3.50 -19.48 26.13
C GLU A 278 2.67 -20.14 27.25
N PRO A 279 3.01 -19.90 28.53
CA PRO A 279 2.28 -20.47 29.64
C PRO A 279 0.83 -19.94 29.66
N GLU A 280 -0.10 -20.79 30.11
CA GLU A 280 -1.51 -20.43 30.38
C GLU A 280 -2.40 -20.18 29.14
N GLY A 281 -2.05 -20.70 27.96
CA GLY A 281 -2.96 -20.73 26.81
C GLY A 281 -3.28 -19.36 26.20
N ARG A 282 -2.45 -18.34 26.46
CA ARG A 282 -2.64 -16.96 25.96
C ARG A 282 -2.26 -16.75 24.49
N LEU A 283 -2.28 -17.81 23.68
CA LEU A 283 -1.89 -17.75 22.26
C LEU A 283 -3.05 -17.38 21.36
N CYS A 284 -4.25 -17.81 21.71
CA CYS A 284 -5.46 -17.52 20.96
C CYS A 284 -6.66 -17.41 21.89
N LYS A 285 -7.69 -16.69 21.44
CA LYS A 285 -9.03 -16.76 21.99
C LYS A 285 -9.81 -17.85 21.26
N VAL A 286 -10.46 -18.72 22.02
CA VAL A 286 -11.32 -19.76 21.47
C VAL A 286 -12.77 -19.36 21.71
N ARG A 287 -13.59 -19.33 20.66
CA ARG A 287 -15.02 -19.04 20.74
C ARG A 287 -15.81 -20.14 20.04
N LEU A 288 -16.96 -20.51 20.61
CA LEU A 288 -17.90 -21.47 20.04
C LEU A 288 -19.26 -20.79 19.82
N SER A 289 -19.98 -21.18 18.78
CA SER A 289 -21.35 -20.72 18.55
C SER A 289 -22.35 -21.36 19.51
N THR A 290 -23.21 -20.54 20.07
CA THR A 290 -24.29 -20.93 20.97
C THR A 290 -25.56 -20.18 20.53
N ALA A 291 -26.71 -20.51 21.13
CA ALA A 291 -27.96 -19.80 20.83
C ALA A 291 -27.91 -18.29 21.16
N GLU A 292 -27.01 -17.88 22.07
CA GLU A 292 -26.81 -16.48 22.46
C GLU A 292 -25.71 -15.76 21.66
N GLY A 293 -25.04 -16.47 20.74
CA GLY A 293 -23.96 -15.94 19.92
C GLY A 293 -22.62 -16.66 20.12
N LEU A 294 -21.51 -15.99 19.81
CA LEU A 294 -20.17 -16.54 19.98
C LEU A 294 -19.69 -16.40 21.43
N GLN A 295 -19.62 -17.51 22.16
CA GLN A 295 -19.17 -17.54 23.55
C GLN A 295 -17.71 -17.96 23.67
N GLU A 296 -16.95 -17.24 24.50
CA GLU A 296 -15.52 -17.51 24.74
C GLU A 296 -15.32 -18.69 25.70
N VAL A 297 -14.36 -19.55 25.36
CA VAL A 297 -13.87 -20.64 26.22
C VAL A 297 -12.54 -20.20 26.82
N PRO A 298 -12.42 -20.10 28.16
CA PRO A 298 -11.20 -19.62 28.79
C PRO A 298 -10.06 -20.66 28.67
N PRO A 299 -8.78 -20.23 28.69
CA PRO A 299 -7.66 -21.16 28.72
C PRO A 299 -7.55 -21.87 30.08
N TYR A 300 -6.99 -23.08 30.09
CA TYR A 300 -6.74 -23.85 31.31
C TYR A 300 -5.75 -23.14 32.25
N GLN A 301 -6.12 -22.98 33.52
CA GLN A 301 -5.22 -22.44 34.56
C GLN A 301 -4.82 -23.54 35.55
N LYS A 302 -3.54 -23.58 35.96
CA LYS A 302 -3.03 -24.60 36.91
C LYS A 302 -3.76 -24.60 38.26
N GLN A 303 -4.41 -23.50 38.64
CA GLN A 303 -5.24 -23.41 39.86
C GLN A 303 -6.53 -24.25 39.76
N ASP A 304 -6.98 -24.60 38.55
CA ASP A 304 -8.16 -25.45 38.29
C ASP A 304 -7.89 -26.95 38.47
N GLN A 305 -6.67 -27.35 38.85
CA GLN A 305 -6.26 -28.76 39.01
C GLN A 305 -7.17 -29.58 39.92
N ARG A 306 -7.89 -28.97 40.87
CA ARG A 306 -8.79 -29.69 41.78
C ARG A 306 -10.07 -30.18 41.13
N VAL A 307 -10.49 -29.65 39.98
CA VAL A 307 -11.74 -30.07 39.33
C VAL A 307 -11.65 -29.95 37.80
N LYS A 308 -10.73 -30.70 37.17
CA LYS A 308 -10.59 -30.72 35.69
C LYS A 308 -11.91 -30.98 34.94
N SER A 309 -12.89 -31.65 35.55
CA SER A 309 -14.18 -31.96 34.94
C SER A 309 -15.29 -30.94 35.18
N ALA A 310 -15.11 -29.92 36.02
CA ALA A 310 -16.19 -28.99 36.39
C ALA A 310 -16.08 -27.59 35.78
N THR A 311 -15.03 -27.31 35.00
CA THR A 311 -14.83 -26.01 34.35
C THR A 311 -14.56 -26.18 32.86
N THR A 312 -15.22 -25.35 32.06
CA THR A 312 -14.98 -25.27 30.62
C THR A 312 -13.66 -24.60 30.35
N HIS A 313 -12.79 -25.22 29.56
CA HIS A 313 -11.47 -24.70 29.27
C HIS A 313 -10.90 -25.22 27.94
N PHE A 314 -9.87 -24.55 27.41
CA PHE A 314 -9.05 -25.12 26.34
C PHE A 314 -7.57 -25.21 26.73
N THR A 315 -6.88 -26.18 26.16
CA THR A 315 -5.43 -26.38 26.27
C THR A 315 -4.81 -26.46 24.89
N LEU A 316 -3.67 -25.79 24.70
CA LEU A 316 -2.80 -26.07 23.56
C LEU A 316 -1.68 -26.99 24.04
N ASN A 317 -1.52 -28.13 23.37
CA ASN A 317 -0.44 -29.05 23.62
C ASN A 317 0.45 -29.20 22.37
N ILE A 318 1.75 -29.23 22.63
CA ILE A 318 2.79 -29.56 21.67
C ILE A 318 3.43 -30.85 22.19
N PRO A 319 3.61 -31.90 21.35
CA PRO A 319 4.24 -33.12 21.82
C PRO A 319 5.66 -32.88 22.35
N GLU A 320 6.05 -33.62 23.38
CA GLU A 320 7.34 -33.43 24.08
C GLU A 320 8.55 -33.59 23.17
N GLU A 321 8.45 -34.43 22.12
CA GLU A 321 9.50 -34.61 21.11
C GLU A 321 9.88 -33.32 20.36
N TYR A 322 8.97 -32.34 20.32
CA TYR A 322 9.24 -31.00 19.77
C TYR A 322 9.69 -30.01 20.84
N ARG A 323 9.44 -30.25 22.14
CA ARG A 323 9.80 -29.32 23.23
C ARG A 323 11.29 -29.31 23.60
N ASP A 324 12.04 -30.34 23.22
CA ASP A 324 13.48 -30.38 23.46
C ASP A 324 14.19 -29.31 22.61
N GLY A 325 14.37 -28.15 23.23
CA GLY A 325 14.85 -26.93 22.61
C GLY A 325 16.23 -27.09 21.99
N HIS A 326 16.40 -26.44 20.85
CA HIS A 326 17.74 -26.15 20.33
C HIS A 326 18.49 -25.39 21.42
N LYS A 327 19.58 -25.95 21.97
CA LYS A 327 20.40 -25.21 22.93
C LYS A 327 21.00 -24.01 22.18
N PRO A 328 20.77 -22.76 22.62
CA PRO A 328 21.36 -21.59 21.99
C PRO A 328 22.89 -21.76 21.99
N GLY A 329 23.50 -21.79 20.81
CA GLY A 329 24.94 -22.02 20.60
C GLY A 329 25.34 -23.37 20.00
N SER A 330 24.39 -24.27 19.67
CA SER A 330 24.70 -25.45 18.87
C SER A 330 24.81 -25.10 17.37
N ASN A 331 25.87 -25.55 16.69
CA ASN A 331 26.11 -25.32 15.25
C ASN A 331 25.20 -26.16 14.33
N GLN A 332 24.07 -26.67 14.83
CA GLN A 332 23.14 -27.46 14.02
C GLN A 332 22.20 -26.52 13.25
N PRO A 333 22.03 -26.72 11.93
CA PRO A 333 21.10 -25.91 11.13
C PRO A 333 19.68 -26.06 11.68
N ASP A 334 18.95 -24.94 11.70
CA ASP A 334 17.56 -24.89 12.15
C ASP A 334 16.67 -25.63 11.14
N GLU A 335 16.11 -26.76 11.56
CA GLU A 335 15.37 -27.66 10.69
C GLU A 335 13.88 -27.25 10.65
N LEU A 336 13.27 -27.33 9.45
CA LEU A 336 11.84 -27.13 9.28
C LEU A 336 11.10 -28.40 9.70
N LEU A 337 10.31 -28.32 10.76
CA LEU A 337 9.57 -29.44 11.34
C LEU A 337 8.06 -29.28 11.12
N GLU A 338 7.37 -30.38 10.87
CA GLU A 338 5.90 -30.41 10.83
C GLU A 338 5.35 -30.59 12.25
N ILE A 339 5.11 -29.48 12.96
CA ILE A 339 4.72 -29.51 14.37
C ILE A 339 3.20 -29.64 14.48
N PRO A 340 2.69 -30.65 15.20
CA PRO A 340 1.25 -30.78 15.46
C PRO A 340 0.85 -29.93 16.69
N LEU A 341 0.10 -28.86 16.45
CA LEU A 341 -0.52 -28.03 17.48
C LEU A 341 -1.88 -28.61 17.84
N THR A 342 -2.00 -29.19 19.04
CA THR A 342 -3.25 -29.85 19.46
C THR A 342 -4.00 -28.99 20.47
N PHE A 343 -5.14 -28.44 20.04
CA PHE A 343 -6.09 -27.73 20.88
C PHE A 343 -7.11 -28.72 21.42
N THR A 344 -7.16 -28.90 22.74
CA THR A 344 -8.20 -29.69 23.41
C THR A 344 -9.12 -28.74 24.16
N ILE A 345 -10.39 -28.72 23.76
CA ILE A 345 -11.45 -27.89 24.32
C ILE A 345 -12.38 -28.82 25.09
N GLU A 346 -12.47 -28.64 26.40
CA GLU A 346 -13.35 -29.40 27.28
C GLU A 346 -14.50 -28.49 27.73
N LEU A 347 -15.73 -28.92 27.49
CA LEU A 347 -16.96 -28.22 27.88
C LEU A 347 -17.69 -29.07 28.92
N ASN A 348 -17.96 -28.47 30.08
CA ASN A 348 -18.79 -29.08 31.12
C ASN A 348 -20.29 -28.96 30.79
N ASP A 349 -21.15 -29.45 31.68
CA ASP A 349 -22.61 -29.37 31.59
C ASP A 349 -23.19 -27.94 31.72
N LYS A 350 -22.40 -26.97 32.21
CA LYS A 350 -22.82 -25.57 32.36
C LYS A 350 -22.61 -24.73 31.12
N PHE A 351 -21.71 -25.13 30.23
CA PHE A 351 -21.56 -24.46 28.94
C PHE A 351 -22.83 -24.74 28.10
N PRO A 352 -23.40 -23.76 27.39
CA PRO A 352 -24.63 -24.00 26.63
C PRO A 352 -24.41 -24.99 25.47
N ALA A 353 -25.51 -25.38 24.82
CA ALA A 353 -25.47 -26.18 23.61
C ALA A 353 -24.68 -25.46 22.50
N VAL A 354 -23.86 -26.21 21.78
CA VAL A 354 -23.10 -25.70 20.63
C VAL A 354 -23.97 -25.91 19.39
N VAL A 355 -24.50 -24.81 18.86
CA VAL A 355 -25.54 -24.79 17.81
C VAL A 355 -25.18 -23.79 16.71
N PRO A 356 -25.77 -23.89 15.50
CA PRO A 356 -25.60 -22.89 14.45
C PRO A 356 -26.07 -21.50 14.90
N LEU A 357 -25.42 -20.44 14.40
CA LEU A 357 -25.85 -19.06 14.62
C LEU A 357 -27.03 -18.73 13.70
N GLU A 358 -28.04 -18.02 14.23
CA GLU A 358 -29.13 -17.47 13.41
C GLU A 358 -28.61 -16.38 12.46
N GLU A 359 -27.78 -15.48 12.98
CA GLU A 359 -27.11 -14.44 12.21
C GLU A 359 -25.59 -14.63 12.28
N VAL A 360 -25.02 -15.08 11.16
CA VAL A 360 -23.56 -15.20 11.02
C VAL A 360 -22.95 -13.81 10.86
N PRO A 361 -21.90 -13.47 11.64
CA PRO A 361 -21.18 -12.20 11.50
C PRO A 361 -20.75 -11.91 10.06
N ALA A 362 -20.84 -10.65 9.63
CA ALA A 362 -20.60 -10.25 8.23
C ALA A 362 -19.16 -10.50 7.75
N ASP A 363 -18.21 -10.65 8.68
CA ASP A 363 -16.81 -11.01 8.43
C ASP A 363 -16.58 -12.52 8.20
N LEU A 364 -17.64 -13.34 8.30
CA LEU A 364 -17.57 -14.78 8.12
C LEU A 364 -18.46 -15.25 6.97
N PRO A 365 -18.07 -16.32 6.25
CA PRO A 365 -18.90 -16.90 5.20
C PRO A 365 -20.20 -17.47 5.78
N ARG A 366 -21.31 -17.29 5.07
CA ARG A 366 -22.62 -17.83 5.48
C ARG A 366 -22.58 -19.37 5.48
N HIS A 367 -23.12 -19.98 6.54
CA HIS A 367 -23.22 -21.42 6.71
C HIS A 367 -24.34 -21.79 7.70
N ASP A 368 -24.80 -23.04 7.66
CA ASP A 368 -25.88 -23.54 8.53
C ASP A 368 -25.38 -24.40 9.71
N TRP A 369 -24.06 -24.43 9.94
CA TRP A 369 -23.43 -25.28 10.94
C TRP A 369 -22.94 -24.51 12.18
N PRO A 370 -22.72 -25.19 13.32
CA PRO A 370 -22.04 -24.58 14.45
C PRO A 370 -20.60 -24.23 14.09
N LEU A 371 -20.05 -23.23 14.77
CA LEU A 371 -18.80 -22.57 14.47
C LEU A 371 -17.81 -22.65 15.64
N LEU A 372 -16.58 -23.04 15.33
CA LEU A 372 -15.42 -22.93 16.20
C LEU A 372 -14.50 -21.83 15.64
N CYS A 373 -14.30 -20.78 16.42
CA CYS A 373 -13.42 -19.66 16.09
C CYS A 373 -12.16 -19.69 16.96
N LEU A 374 -11.01 -19.62 16.30
CA LEU A 374 -9.70 -19.43 16.91
C LEU A 374 -9.16 -18.08 16.45
N GLU A 375 -8.98 -17.15 17.36
CA GLU A 375 -8.42 -15.84 17.07
C GLU A 375 -7.05 -15.72 17.72
N TRP A 376 -6.00 -15.56 16.92
CA TRP A 376 -4.64 -15.49 17.41
C TRP A 376 -4.37 -14.14 18.06
N LEU A 377 -3.80 -14.17 19.26
CA LEU A 377 -3.40 -12.96 20.00
C LEU A 377 -2.05 -12.40 19.52
N LYS A 378 -1.24 -13.26 18.90
CA LYS A 378 0.01 -12.93 18.20
C LYS A 378 0.00 -13.65 16.84
N THR A 379 0.81 -13.23 15.87
CA THR A 379 0.87 -13.93 14.56
C THR A 379 1.65 -15.24 14.70
N PRO A 380 1.05 -16.42 14.42
CA PRO A 380 1.78 -17.68 14.47
C PRO A 380 2.87 -17.72 13.39
N PRO A 381 4.04 -18.31 13.68
CA PRO A 381 5.05 -18.57 12.66
C PRO A 381 4.52 -19.60 11.65
N GLY A 382 4.84 -19.41 10.37
CA GLY A 382 4.53 -20.36 9.31
C GLY A 382 3.08 -20.29 8.78
N TYR A 383 2.59 -21.44 8.32
CA TYR A 383 1.23 -21.62 7.78
C TYR A 383 0.68 -22.97 8.26
N PHE A 384 -0.64 -23.17 8.20
CA PHE A 384 -1.24 -24.46 8.54
C PHE A 384 -1.42 -25.30 7.29
N LYS A 385 -0.79 -26.48 7.26
CA LYS A 385 -0.84 -27.41 6.13
C LYS A 385 -2.05 -28.34 6.18
N GLN A 386 -2.45 -28.72 7.39
CA GLN A 386 -3.53 -29.68 7.61
C GLN A 386 -4.24 -29.40 8.94
N ALA A 387 -5.55 -29.68 8.96
CA ALA A 387 -6.37 -29.66 10.17
C ALA A 387 -7.06 -31.02 10.34
N HIS A 388 -7.04 -31.55 11.56
CA HIS A 388 -7.77 -32.75 11.95
C HIS A 388 -8.63 -32.43 13.16
N ILE A 389 -9.90 -32.79 13.12
CA ILE A 389 -10.85 -32.53 14.21
C ILE A 389 -11.46 -33.84 14.67
N THR A 390 -11.46 -34.06 15.98
CA THR A 390 -12.16 -35.15 16.63
C THR A 390 -13.05 -34.60 17.74
N VAL A 391 -14.17 -35.27 17.97
CA VAL A 391 -15.17 -34.84 18.95
C VAL A 391 -15.59 -36.02 19.80
N GLN A 392 -15.82 -35.77 21.08
CA GLN A 392 -16.31 -36.76 22.03
C GLN A 392 -17.41 -36.14 22.89
N ALA A 393 -18.50 -36.87 23.09
CA ALA A 393 -19.53 -36.53 24.07
C ALA A 393 -19.70 -37.69 25.05
N LYS A 394 -19.87 -37.38 26.33
CA LYS A 394 -20.16 -38.34 27.40
C LYS A 394 -21.38 -37.88 28.20
N GLY A 395 -22.13 -38.86 28.72
CA GLY A 395 -23.32 -38.59 29.53
C GLY A 395 -24.43 -37.90 28.74
N LEU A 396 -24.61 -38.29 27.47
CA LEU A 396 -25.79 -37.93 26.68
C LEU A 396 -27.05 -38.40 27.42
N LYS A 397 -28.09 -37.57 27.42
CA LYS A 397 -29.38 -37.88 28.02
C LYS A 397 -30.39 -38.12 26.88
N ASN A 398 -31.68 -38.16 27.19
CA ASN A 398 -32.76 -38.17 26.19
C ASN A 398 -32.58 -39.20 25.06
N LEU A 399 -32.03 -40.37 25.39
CA LEU A 399 -31.81 -41.44 24.41
C LEU A 399 -33.17 -41.95 23.92
N ILE A 400 -33.37 -41.92 22.61
CA ILE A 400 -34.59 -42.45 22.01
C ILE A 400 -34.42 -43.96 21.89
N ALA A 401 -35.10 -44.69 22.77
CA ALA A 401 -35.10 -46.15 22.80
C ALA A 401 -36.44 -46.72 22.30
N GLN A 402 -36.37 -47.78 21.51
CA GLN A 402 -37.54 -48.47 20.97
C GLN A 402 -37.25 -49.97 20.88
N ASN A 403 -38.18 -50.79 21.36
CA ASN A 403 -38.18 -52.23 21.15
C ASN A 403 -39.27 -52.62 20.11
N ASN A 404 -39.50 -53.91 19.93
CA ASN A 404 -40.51 -54.43 19.00
C ASN A 404 -41.96 -54.07 19.37
N GLU A 405 -42.22 -53.71 20.64
CA GLU A 405 -43.55 -53.36 21.16
C GLU A 405 -43.82 -51.86 21.11
N GLY A 406 -42.78 -51.02 21.01
CA GLY A 406 -42.93 -49.57 20.90
C GLY A 406 -41.76 -48.79 21.51
N LYS A 407 -41.95 -47.48 21.66
CA LYS A 407 -41.00 -46.61 22.36
C LYS A 407 -40.95 -47.00 23.84
N VAL A 408 -39.74 -47.08 24.38
CA VAL A 408 -39.49 -47.36 25.80
C VAL A 408 -38.81 -46.15 26.43
N ASP A 409 -39.07 -45.94 27.71
CA ASP A 409 -38.42 -44.89 28.49
C ASP A 409 -37.02 -45.37 28.92
N ALA A 410 -35.98 -44.74 28.38
CA ALA A 410 -34.59 -45.11 28.65
C ALA A 410 -34.12 -44.69 30.06
N ASP A 411 -34.88 -43.81 30.74
CA ASP A 411 -34.58 -43.35 32.11
C ASP A 411 -35.27 -44.20 33.18
N ALA A 412 -36.11 -45.17 32.79
CA ALA A 412 -36.81 -46.10 33.68
C ALA A 412 -36.40 -47.55 33.42
N ALA A 413 -36.85 -48.49 34.27
CA ALA A 413 -36.69 -49.91 34.01
C ALA A 413 -37.58 -50.35 32.82
N PHE A 414 -37.00 -51.02 31.83
CA PHE A 414 -37.73 -51.52 30.67
C PHE A 414 -37.19 -52.88 30.20
N LEU A 415 -38.01 -53.61 29.43
CA LEU A 415 -37.62 -54.88 28.83
C LEU A 415 -37.07 -54.63 27.41
N PRO A 416 -35.75 -54.77 27.19
CA PRO A 416 -35.12 -54.36 25.93
C PRO A 416 -35.58 -55.19 24.72
N PHE A 417 -36.09 -56.40 24.95
CA PHE A 417 -36.53 -57.33 23.91
C PHE A 417 -38.03 -57.65 23.98
N GLY A 418 -38.82 -56.83 24.68
CA GLY A 418 -40.24 -57.07 24.94
C GLY A 418 -40.49 -58.02 26.11
N ALA A 419 -41.77 -58.21 26.45
CA ALA A 419 -42.18 -59.10 27.54
C ALA A 419 -41.92 -60.58 27.22
N GLU A 420 -42.10 -60.96 25.95
CA GLU A 420 -41.84 -62.31 25.43
C GLU A 420 -40.72 -62.25 24.36
N PRO A 421 -39.43 -62.37 24.75
CA PRO A 421 -38.32 -62.22 23.82
C PRO A 421 -38.28 -63.36 22.80
N MET A 422 -38.43 -63.01 21.52
CA MET A 422 -38.32 -63.94 20.39
C MET A 422 -37.04 -63.70 19.58
N VAL A 423 -36.61 -64.72 18.83
CA VAL A 423 -35.51 -64.57 17.86
C VAL A 423 -35.89 -63.49 16.84
N GLY A 424 -35.07 -62.43 16.75
CA GLY A 424 -35.33 -61.26 15.89
C GLY A 424 -35.82 -60.01 16.64
N ASN A 425 -36.15 -60.13 17.93
CA ASN A 425 -36.40 -58.96 18.75
C ASN A 425 -35.11 -58.16 18.96
N HIS A 426 -35.22 -56.84 18.91
CA HIS A 426 -34.09 -55.92 18.94
C HIS A 426 -34.44 -54.65 19.72
N LEU A 427 -33.41 -54.06 20.30
CA LEU A 427 -33.47 -52.74 20.88
C LEU A 427 -32.85 -51.75 19.88
N LYS A 428 -33.65 -50.79 19.42
CA LYS A 428 -33.19 -49.67 18.61
C LYS A 428 -32.92 -48.48 19.53
N LEU A 429 -31.69 -47.99 19.49
CA LEU A 429 -31.25 -46.81 20.21
C LEU A 429 -30.88 -45.72 19.20
N THR A 430 -31.27 -44.48 19.48
CA THR A 430 -31.04 -43.35 18.57
C THR A 430 -30.88 -42.06 19.38
N HIS A 431 -30.02 -41.16 18.89
CA HIS A 431 -29.82 -39.84 19.46
C HIS A 431 -29.41 -38.86 18.34
N PRO A 432 -29.83 -37.58 18.36
CA PRO A 432 -29.44 -36.59 17.33
C PRO A 432 -27.92 -36.51 17.12
N GLU A 433 -27.16 -36.52 18.22
CA GLU A 433 -25.68 -36.53 18.23
C GLU A 433 -25.07 -37.74 17.49
N ILE A 434 -25.76 -38.91 17.52
CA ILE A 434 -25.28 -40.15 16.91
C ILE A 434 -25.55 -40.16 15.40
N ILE A 435 -26.67 -39.59 14.96
CA ILE A 435 -27.07 -39.60 13.55
C ILE A 435 -26.28 -38.58 12.73
N ASN A 436 -25.95 -37.43 13.31
CA ASN A 436 -25.37 -36.29 12.58
C ASN A 436 -23.83 -36.36 12.44
N LYS A 437 -23.17 -37.37 13.04
CA LYS A 437 -21.71 -37.47 13.09
C LYS A 437 -21.23 -38.84 12.60
N PRO A 438 -20.14 -38.94 11.84
CA PRO A 438 -19.45 -40.20 11.60
C PRO A 438 -18.93 -40.75 12.95
N LEU A 439 -19.17 -42.04 13.19
CA LEU A 439 -18.92 -42.67 14.49
C LEU A 439 -17.66 -43.53 14.43
N ASP A 440 -16.65 -43.15 15.21
CA ASP A 440 -15.46 -43.99 15.42
C ASP A 440 -15.69 -45.04 16.51
N THR A 441 -16.40 -44.68 17.58
CA THR A 441 -16.66 -45.56 18.73
C THR A 441 -17.93 -45.13 19.46
N ILE A 442 -18.74 -46.11 19.86
CA ILE A 442 -19.90 -45.93 20.74
C ILE A 442 -19.73 -46.87 21.93
N SER A 443 -19.89 -46.31 23.14
CA SER A 443 -19.94 -47.08 24.38
C SER A 443 -21.30 -46.86 25.05
N ILE A 444 -22.05 -47.94 25.24
CA ILE A 444 -23.34 -47.91 25.93
C ILE A 444 -23.16 -48.63 27.27
N LYS A 445 -23.60 -47.99 28.35
CA LYS A 445 -23.62 -48.58 29.68
C LYS A 445 -25.04 -49.04 29.98
N PHE A 446 -25.21 -50.33 30.26
CA PHE A 446 -26.45 -50.90 30.77
C PHE A 446 -26.29 -51.16 32.26
N ASP A 447 -27.25 -50.66 33.05
CA ASP A 447 -27.40 -51.01 34.46
C ASP A 447 -28.58 -51.97 34.56
N TRP A 448 -28.28 -53.26 34.79
CA TRP A 448 -29.30 -54.30 34.91
C TRP A 448 -29.86 -54.33 36.33
N SER A 449 -31.18 -54.37 36.47
CA SER A 449 -31.82 -54.65 37.76
C SER A 449 -31.74 -56.14 38.04
N ASP A 450 -31.01 -56.53 39.09
CA ASP A 450 -31.07 -57.87 39.67
C ASP A 450 -32.41 -58.02 40.42
N ASP A 451 -33.51 -58.21 39.67
CA ASP A 451 -34.70 -58.82 40.27
C ASP A 451 -34.48 -60.33 40.26
N ASP A 452 -34.40 -60.91 41.46
CA ASP A 452 -34.03 -62.28 41.75
C ASP A 452 -34.75 -63.32 40.86
N LEU A 453 -33.98 -64.08 40.09
CA LEU A 453 -34.37 -65.36 39.49
C LEU A 453 -34.49 -66.48 40.54
N ASN A 454 -35.18 -66.22 41.65
CA ASN A 454 -35.55 -67.21 42.65
C ASN A 454 -37.05 -67.10 42.96
N SER A 455 -37.88 -67.60 42.04
CA SER A 455 -39.24 -68.02 42.34
C SER A 455 -39.58 -69.29 41.59
#